data_AF-A0A396TYH5-F1
#
_entry.id   AF-A0A396TYH5-F1
#
_cell.length_a   1.000
_cell.length_b   1.000
_cell.length_c   1.000
_cell.angle_alpha   90.00
_cell.angle_beta   90.00
_cell.angle_gamma   90.00
#
_symmetry.space_group_name_H-M   'P 1'
#
loop_
_entity.id
_entity.type
_entity.pdbx_description
1 polymer ?
#
loop_
_entity_poly.entity_id
_entity_poly.type
_entity_poly.pdbx_seq_one_letter_code
_entity_poly.pdbx_strand_id
1 'polypeptide(L)'
;MTDKVECSVHGLQDETFVCTHLADSLHTDKQVGFYYSGDDRGDAWCSECEDVRIKEGGESGDWNDESEAFAQIKLLCGSCYDKIKSLNGF
;
A
#
# COMPACT_ATOMS: atom_id res chain seq x y z
N MET A 1 17.09 5.44 -6.24
CA MET A 1 16.67 6.85 -6.12
C MET A 1 15.16 6.78 -5.98
N THR A 2 14.60 7.28 -4.90
CA THR A 2 13.14 7.32 -4.71
C THR A 2 12.65 8.62 -5.30
N ASP A 3 11.72 8.58 -6.25
CA ASP A 3 11.15 9.82 -6.75
C ASP A 3 10.32 10.50 -5.65
N LYS A 4 10.02 11.77 -5.87
CA LYS A 4 9.32 12.60 -4.89
C LYS A 4 7.95 12.98 -5.43
N VAL A 5 6.97 13.04 -4.52
CA VAL A 5 5.62 13.54 -4.81
C VAL A 5 5.31 14.75 -3.95
N GLU A 6 4.60 15.72 -4.52
CA GLU A 6 4.02 16.84 -3.77
C GLU A 6 2.66 16.43 -3.20
N CYS A 7 2.60 16.25 -1.88
CA CYS A 7 1.35 16.04 -1.16
C CYS A 7 0.76 17.38 -0.72
N SER A 8 -0.54 17.56 -0.94
CA SER A 8 -1.23 18.79 -0.50
C SER A 8 -1.27 18.98 1.03
N VAL A 9 -1.00 17.93 1.82
CA VAL A 9 -1.00 17.96 3.29
C VAL A 9 0.43 18.00 3.85
N HIS A 10 1.36 17.23 3.28
CA HIS A 10 2.71 17.02 3.83
C HIS A 10 3.83 17.65 2.98
N GLY A 11 3.51 18.30 1.87
CA GLY A 11 4.49 18.87 0.94
C GLY A 11 5.27 17.79 0.20
N LEU A 12 6.51 18.11 -0.19
CA LEU A 12 7.39 17.22 -0.93
C LEU A 12 7.86 16.05 -0.05
N GLN A 13 7.57 14.83 -0.46
CA GLN A 13 7.93 13.59 0.25
C GLN A 13 8.36 12.51 -0.75
N ASP A 14 8.98 11.43 -0.26
CA ASP A 14 9.20 10.22 -1.03
C ASP A 14 7.88 9.66 -1.58
N GLU A 15 7.88 9.25 -2.83
CA GLU A 15 6.76 8.49 -3.39
C GLU A 15 6.73 7.08 -2.78
N THR A 16 5.53 6.57 -2.60
CA THR A 16 5.25 5.22 -2.12
C THR A 16 4.03 4.69 -2.86
N PHE A 17 3.91 3.37 -3.00
CA PHE A 17 2.78 2.75 -3.69
C PHE A 17 2.02 1.84 -2.73
N VAL A 18 0.70 2.00 -2.69
CA VAL A 18 -0.16 1.19 -1.83
C VAL A 18 -1.42 0.75 -2.57
N CYS A 19 -2.08 -0.32 -2.13
CA CYS A 19 -3.42 -0.63 -2.65
C CYS A 19 -4.45 0.45 -2.27
N THR A 20 -5.52 0.60 -3.08
CA THR A 20 -6.55 1.62 -2.83
C THR A 20 -7.22 1.43 -1.45
N HIS A 21 -7.32 0.19 -0.97
CA HIS A 21 -7.90 -0.11 0.35
C HIS A 21 -7.10 0.50 1.50
N LEU A 22 -5.75 0.49 1.41
CA LEU A 22 -4.91 1.18 2.37
C LEU A 22 -5.05 2.70 2.27
N ALA A 23 -5.11 3.24 1.05
CA ALA A 23 -5.36 4.67 0.86
C ALA A 23 -6.71 5.11 1.46
N ASP A 24 -7.77 4.32 1.27
CA ASP A 24 -9.10 4.58 1.84
C ASP A 24 -9.13 4.43 3.36
N SER A 25 -8.24 3.60 3.93
CA SER A 25 -8.10 3.46 5.38
C SER A 25 -7.70 4.77 6.07
N LEU A 26 -6.98 5.67 5.37
CA LEU A 26 -6.63 7.00 5.89
C LEU A 26 -7.85 7.90 6.15
N HIS A 27 -8.93 7.67 5.41
CA HIS A 27 -10.17 8.44 5.51
C HIS A 27 -11.16 7.82 6.50
N THR A 28 -11.09 6.50 6.67
CA THR A 28 -12.03 5.74 7.49
C THR A 28 -11.49 5.38 8.88
N ASP A 29 -10.18 5.58 9.10
CA ASP A 29 -9.46 5.17 10.31
C ASP A 29 -9.67 3.69 10.67
N LYS A 30 -9.87 2.85 9.65
CA LYS A 30 -10.06 1.40 9.80
C LYS A 30 -8.75 0.65 9.62
N GLN A 31 -8.50 -0.31 10.50
CA GLN A 31 -7.41 -1.26 10.34
C GLN A 31 -7.82 -2.32 9.32
N VAL A 32 -7.03 -2.47 8.26
CA VAL A 32 -7.26 -3.43 7.17
C VAL A 32 -6.10 -4.43 7.01
N GLY A 33 -5.15 -4.38 7.96
CA GLY A 33 -3.88 -5.11 7.88
C GLY A 33 -2.87 -4.38 7.00
N PHE A 34 -1.59 -4.69 7.20
CA PHE A 34 -0.50 -4.02 6.51
C PHE A 34 0.62 -5.00 6.19
N TYR A 35 0.81 -5.25 4.91
CA TYR A 35 1.93 -6.00 4.33
C TYR A 35 2.75 -5.04 3.50
N TYR A 36 4.06 -5.22 3.48
CA TYR A 36 4.94 -4.40 2.67
C TYR A 36 6.11 -5.24 2.17
N SER A 37 6.64 -4.84 1.02
CA SER A 37 7.83 -5.46 0.42
C SER A 37 9.04 -4.53 0.51
N GLY A 38 10.25 -5.10 0.49
CA GLY A 38 11.49 -4.32 0.44
C GLY A 38 11.85 -3.64 1.77
N ASP A 39 12.32 -2.39 1.68
CA ASP A 39 12.72 -1.55 2.80
C ASP A 39 11.52 -0.89 3.50
N ASP A 40 11.78 0.01 4.46
CA ASP A 40 10.79 0.55 5.40
C ASP A 40 9.54 1.20 4.77
N ARG A 41 9.65 1.68 3.52
CA ARG A 41 8.59 2.30 2.70
C ARG A 41 8.53 1.75 1.26
N GLY A 42 8.53 0.42 1.10
CA GLY A 42 8.26 -0.19 -0.20
C GLY A 42 6.78 -0.29 -0.54
N ASP A 43 6.45 -1.09 -1.55
CA ASP A 43 5.06 -1.30 -1.96
C ASP A 43 4.31 -2.01 -0.84
N ALA A 44 3.15 -1.46 -0.45
CA ALA A 44 2.35 -1.99 0.64
C ALA A 44 0.92 -2.32 0.23
N TRP A 45 0.32 -3.30 0.91
CA TRP A 45 -1.03 -3.77 0.63
C TRP A 45 -1.72 -4.28 1.90
N CYS A 46 -3.05 -4.31 1.87
CA CYS A 46 -3.87 -4.79 2.99
C CYS A 46 -3.95 -6.32 3.02
N SER A 47 -4.51 -6.88 4.10
CA SER A 47 -4.72 -8.34 4.23
C SER A 47 -5.56 -8.92 3.10
N GLU A 48 -6.61 -8.21 2.66
CA GLU A 48 -7.47 -8.70 1.55
C GLU A 48 -6.69 -8.81 0.24
N CYS A 49 -5.80 -7.85 -0.04
CA CYS A 49 -4.95 -7.90 -1.22
C CYS A 49 -3.92 -9.03 -1.12
N GLU A 50 -3.43 -9.37 0.09
CA GLU A 50 -2.54 -10.51 0.28
C GLU A 50 -3.26 -11.83 -0.01
N ASP A 51 -4.49 -11.99 0.49
CA ASP A 51 -5.31 -13.17 0.21
C ASP A 51 -5.58 -13.34 -1.29
N VAL A 52 -5.89 -12.23 -1.99
CA VAL A 52 -6.09 -12.24 -3.45
C VAL A 52 -4.78 -12.57 -4.17
N ARG A 53 -3.65 -11.99 -3.79
CA ARG A 53 -2.34 -12.30 -4.37
C ARG A 53 -2.01 -13.79 -4.24
N ILE A 54 -2.18 -14.38 -3.05
CA ILE A 54 -1.93 -15.81 -2.85
C ILE A 54 -2.89 -16.67 -3.68
N LYS A 55 -4.18 -16.30 -3.70
CA LYS A 55 -5.22 -17.06 -4.40
C LYS A 55 -5.05 -17.03 -5.92
N GLU A 56 -4.83 -15.85 -6.50
CA GLU A 56 -4.71 -15.68 -7.95
C GLU A 56 -3.28 -16.02 -8.45
N GLY A 57 -2.26 -15.82 -7.62
CA GLY A 57 -0.87 -16.18 -7.92
C GLY A 57 -0.58 -17.69 -7.90
N GLY A 58 -1.52 -18.52 -7.44
CA GLY A 58 -1.39 -19.98 -7.47
C GLY A 58 -0.13 -20.49 -6.75
N GLU A 59 0.67 -21.33 -7.42
CA GLU A 59 1.88 -21.92 -6.82
C GLU A 59 3.01 -20.90 -6.59
N SER A 60 3.04 -19.79 -7.33
CA SER A 60 4.04 -18.74 -7.11
C SER A 60 3.61 -17.76 -6.02
N GLY A 61 2.29 -17.58 -5.85
CA GLY A 61 1.73 -16.56 -4.97
C GLY A 61 2.19 -15.16 -5.37
N ASP A 62 2.51 -14.93 -6.63
CA ASP A 62 2.97 -13.64 -7.14
C ASP A 62 1.81 -12.75 -7.58
N TRP A 63 2.09 -11.46 -7.72
CA TRP A 63 1.18 -10.51 -8.33
C TRP A 63 0.96 -10.85 -9.81
N ASN A 64 -0.27 -10.67 -10.27
CA ASN A 64 -0.72 -10.89 -11.64
C ASN A 64 -1.79 -9.86 -12.01
N ASP A 65 -2.24 -9.85 -13.27
CA ASP A 65 -3.22 -8.88 -13.76
C ASP A 65 -4.51 -8.84 -12.91
N GLU A 66 -4.97 -9.97 -12.39
CA GLU A 66 -6.20 -10.07 -11.59
C GLU A 66 -6.04 -9.46 -10.19
N SER A 67 -4.94 -9.80 -9.50
CA SER A 67 -4.62 -9.26 -8.18
C SER A 67 -4.23 -7.77 -8.22
N GLU A 68 -3.52 -7.34 -9.26
CA GLU A 68 -3.21 -5.92 -9.49
C GLU A 68 -4.48 -5.11 -9.80
N ALA A 69 -5.38 -5.64 -10.62
CA ALA A 69 -6.67 -5.02 -10.92
C ALA A 69 -7.56 -4.91 -9.66
N PHE A 70 -7.48 -5.88 -8.74
CA PHE A 70 -8.16 -5.81 -7.45
C PHE A 70 -7.52 -4.79 -6.50
N ALA A 71 -6.19 -4.76 -6.39
CA ALA A 71 -5.48 -3.87 -5.48
C ALA A 71 -5.61 -2.39 -5.88
N GLN A 72 -5.74 -2.10 -7.18
CA GLN A 72 -5.87 -0.75 -7.73
C GLN A 72 -4.83 0.23 -7.13
N ILE A 73 -3.55 -0.07 -7.37
CA ILE A 73 -2.42 0.64 -6.75
C ILE A 73 -2.56 2.17 -6.88
N LYS A 74 -2.30 2.86 -5.77
CA LYS A 74 -2.32 4.30 -5.60
C LYS A 74 -0.96 4.79 -5.16
N LEU A 75 -0.60 5.96 -5.66
CA LEU A 75 0.57 6.69 -5.20
C LEU A 75 0.22 7.46 -3.93
N LEU A 76 1.04 7.30 -2.90
CA LEU A 76 1.00 8.08 -1.67
C LEU A 76 2.36 8.73 -1.38
N CYS A 77 2.31 9.78 -0.57
CA CYS A 77 3.51 10.40 -0.03
C CYS A 77 4.00 9.63 1.20
N GLY A 78 5.30 9.65 1.48
CA GLY A 78 5.91 8.91 2.58
C GLY A 78 5.27 9.18 3.96
N SER A 79 4.84 10.42 4.25
CA SER A 79 4.14 10.71 5.51
C SER A 79 2.74 10.10 5.58
N CYS A 80 2.01 10.03 4.46
CA CYS A 80 0.72 9.33 4.41
C CYS A 80 0.92 7.82 4.60
N TYR A 81 1.97 7.26 4.00
CA TYR A 81 2.35 5.87 4.18
C TYR A 81 2.63 5.55 5.66
N ASP A 82 3.46 6.35 6.33
CA ASP A 82 3.78 6.16 7.75
C ASP A 82 2.52 6.22 8.63
N LYS A 83 1.57 7.10 8.29
CA LYS A 83 0.29 7.18 9.02
C LYS A 83 -0.52 5.88 8.90
N ILE A 84 -0.58 5.27 7.71
CA ILE A 84 -1.26 3.98 7.50
C ILE A 84 -0.52 2.86 8.25
N LYS A 85 0.80 2.85 8.19
CA LYS A 85 1.66 1.89 8.89
C LYS A 85 1.38 1.91 10.40
N SER A 86 1.37 3.10 11.00
CA SER A 86 1.03 3.29 12.41
C SER A 86 -0.42 2.98 12.75
N LEU A 87 -1.38 3.26 11.86
CA LEU A 87 -2.78 2.86 12.06
C LEU A 87 -2.91 1.34 12.23
N ASN A 88 -2.10 0.56 11.51
CA ASN A 88 -2.09 -0.90 11.55
C ASN A 88 -1.10 -1.50 12.57
N GLY A 89 -0.52 -0.68 13.44
CA GLY A 89 0.26 -1.15 14.60
C GLY A 89 1.77 -1.29 14.38
N PHE A 90 2.33 -0.61 13.38
CA PHE A 90 3.76 -0.61 13.06
C PHE A 90 4.43 0.75 13.32
#